data_AF-A0A371FE48-F1
#
_entry.id   AF-A0A371FE48-F1
#
_cell.length_a   1.000
_cell.length_b   1.000
_cell.length_c   1.000
_cell.angle_alpha   90.00
_cell.angle_beta   90.00
_cell.angle_gamma   90.00
#
_symmetry.space_group_name_H-M   'P 1'
#
loop_
_entity.id
_entity.type
_entity.pdbx_description
1 polymer ?
#
loop_
_entity_poly.entity_id
_entity_poly.type
_entity_poly.pdbx_seq_one_letter_code
_entity_poly.pdbx_strand_id
1 'polypeptide(L)'
;MEWKGKQYGKIASKGRKKVFFKEGDLFPHLRKSKLLPRWDGQFNIIKKINDNAYKVEMSQYFGGSTSFNVIDLTYVVEDKVEESTPALEGPITRGRIKRIHEEVLQRLALLHSQEMTHEE
;
A
#
# COMPACT_ATOMS: atom_id res chain seq x y z
N MET A 1 25.90 -29.69 -17.48
CA MET A 1 25.62 -28.52 -16.61
C MET A 1 24.12 -28.27 -16.37
N GLU A 2 23.22 -28.70 -17.26
CA GLU A 2 21.78 -28.33 -17.19
C GLU A 2 20.95 -29.01 -16.08
N TRP A 3 21.36 -30.19 -15.60
CA TRP A 3 20.62 -30.93 -14.55
C TRP A 3 20.55 -30.17 -13.22
N LYS A 4 21.66 -29.56 -12.79
CA LYS A 4 21.72 -28.78 -11.54
C LYS A 4 20.88 -27.51 -11.62
N GLY A 5 20.82 -26.84 -12.77
CA GLY A 5 20.03 -25.62 -12.95
C GLY A 5 18.52 -25.84 -12.80
N LYS A 6 17.99 -26.92 -13.41
CA LYS A 6 16.56 -27.29 -13.29
C LYS A 6 16.18 -27.67 -11.86
N GLN A 7 17.10 -28.29 -11.11
CA GLN A 7 16.90 -28.62 -9.69
C GLN A 7 16.87 -27.36 -8.82
N TYR A 8 17.80 -26.43 -9.03
CA TYR A 8 17.84 -25.15 -8.32
C TYR A 8 16.56 -24.33 -8.53
N GLY A 9 16.06 -24.25 -9.76
CA GLY A 9 14.79 -23.58 -10.06
C GLY A 9 13.64 -24.15 -9.25
N LYS A 10 13.49 -25.49 -9.21
CA LYS A 10 12.44 -26.18 -8.46
C LYS A 10 12.52 -25.95 -6.95
N ILE A 11 13.73 -25.89 -6.39
CA ILE A 11 13.95 -25.62 -4.96
C ILE A 11 13.65 -24.16 -4.63
N ALA A 12 14.14 -23.21 -5.43
CA ALA A 12 13.95 -21.78 -5.20
C ALA A 12 12.48 -21.33 -5.38
N SER A 13 11.73 -22.01 -6.26
CA SER A 13 10.30 -21.77 -6.44
C SER A 13 9.43 -22.60 -5.48
N LYS A 14 10.02 -23.43 -4.63
CA LYS A 14 9.26 -24.30 -3.71
C LYS A 14 8.43 -23.43 -2.76
N GLY A 15 7.11 -23.63 -2.77
CA GLY A 15 6.16 -22.86 -1.96
C GLY A 15 5.69 -21.54 -2.58
N ARG A 16 6.21 -21.12 -3.74
CA ARG A 16 5.71 -19.94 -4.46
C ARG A 16 4.53 -20.32 -5.35
N LYS A 17 3.38 -19.66 -5.16
CA LYS A 17 2.24 -19.81 -6.05
C LYS A 17 2.50 -19.01 -7.32
N LYS A 18 2.42 -19.65 -8.49
CA LYS A 18 2.49 -18.94 -9.76
C LYS A 18 1.18 -18.19 -9.96
N VAL A 19 1.25 -16.87 -10.06
CA VAL A 19 0.11 -16.00 -10.28
C VAL A 19 0.10 -15.61 -11.75
N PHE A 20 -1.05 -15.78 -12.39
CA PHE A 20 -1.28 -15.36 -13.76
C PHE A 20 -2.48 -14.43 -13.75
N PHE A 21 -2.35 -13.33 -14.46
CA PHE A 21 -3.44 -12.39 -14.66
C PHE A 21 -3.89 -12.42 -16.13
N LYS A 22 -5.18 -12.16 -16.34
CA LYS A 22 -5.79 -11.99 -17.64
C LYS A 22 -6.07 -10.50 -17.90
N GLU A 23 -6.34 -10.18 -19.15
CA GLU A 23 -6.81 -8.86 -19.53
C GLU A 23 -8.17 -8.60 -18.87
N GLY A 24 -8.31 -7.44 -18.22
CA GLY A 24 -9.48 -7.11 -17.39
C GLY A 24 -9.40 -7.58 -15.93
N ASP A 25 -8.39 -8.36 -15.52
CA ASP A 25 -8.17 -8.64 -14.11
C ASP A 25 -7.71 -7.37 -13.37
N LEU A 26 -8.17 -7.25 -12.13
CA LEU A 26 -7.83 -6.14 -11.24
C LEU A 26 -6.53 -6.43 -10.49
N PHE A 27 -5.61 -5.49 -10.61
CA PHE A 27 -4.31 -5.56 -10.01
C PHE A 27 -4.35 -4.95 -8.59
N PRO A 28 -3.93 -5.69 -7.54
CA PRO A 28 -3.90 -5.16 -6.18
C PRO A 28 -2.87 -4.03 -6.07
N HIS A 29 -3.29 -2.92 -5.45
CA HIS A 29 -2.59 -1.65 -5.20
C HIS A 29 -1.13 -1.54 -5.70
N LEU A 30 -0.90 -0.65 -6.68
CA LEU A 30 0.45 -0.27 -7.10
C LEU A 30 1.09 0.71 -6.12
N ARG A 31 2.40 0.57 -5.94
CA ARG A 31 3.23 1.46 -5.13
C ARG A 31 4.35 2.00 -6.02
N LYS A 32 4.49 3.33 -6.12
CA LYS A 32 5.55 3.97 -6.93
C LYS A 32 6.96 3.57 -6.45
N SER A 33 7.15 3.43 -5.14
CA SER A 33 8.41 3.03 -4.51
C SER A 33 8.16 2.40 -3.15
N LYS A 34 9.11 1.60 -2.64
CA LYS A 34 9.02 0.96 -1.30
C LYS A 34 8.95 1.93 -0.11
N LEU A 35 9.03 3.25 -0.32
CA LEU A 35 8.96 4.25 0.75
C LEU A 35 7.64 5.03 0.76
N LEU A 36 6.95 5.16 -0.37
CA LEU A 36 5.70 5.92 -0.48
C LEU A 36 4.51 5.12 0.03
N PRO A 37 3.41 5.70 0.54
CA PRO A 37 2.23 4.91 0.86
C PRO A 37 1.74 4.12 -0.37
N ARG A 38 1.07 2.98 -0.14
CA ARG A 38 0.40 2.26 -1.23
C ARG A 38 -0.68 3.18 -1.78
N TRP A 39 -0.71 3.37 -3.10
CA TRP A 39 -1.74 4.21 -3.69
C TRP A 39 -3.06 3.47 -3.62
N ASP A 40 -4.11 4.13 -3.14
CA ASP A 40 -5.43 3.54 -3.01
C ASP A 40 -6.07 3.43 -4.40
N GLY A 41 -6.14 2.21 -4.93
CA GLY A 41 -6.65 1.96 -6.27
C GLY A 41 -6.24 0.61 -6.80
N GLN A 42 -7.23 -0.15 -7.24
CA GLN A 42 -7.03 -1.33 -8.07
C GLN A 42 -6.77 -0.87 -9.51
N PHE A 43 -5.85 -1.54 -10.21
CA PHE A 43 -5.50 -1.15 -11.58
C PHE A 43 -5.88 -2.23 -12.60
N ASN A 44 -6.48 -1.85 -13.71
CA ASN A 44 -6.88 -2.81 -14.75
C ASN A 44 -5.68 -3.27 -15.57
N ILE A 45 -5.56 -4.57 -15.82
CA ILE A 45 -4.58 -5.07 -16.79
C ILE A 45 -5.14 -4.89 -18.20
N ILE A 46 -4.50 -4.00 -18.97
CA ILE A 46 -4.84 -3.72 -20.37
C ILE A 46 -4.27 -4.79 -21.30
N LYS A 47 -3.07 -5.28 -21.03
CA LYS A 47 -2.43 -6.22 -21.96
C LYS A 47 -1.36 -7.04 -21.28
N LYS A 48 -1.29 -8.33 -21.62
CA LYS A 48 -0.16 -9.18 -21.25
C LYS A 48 0.99 -8.98 -22.24
N ILE A 49 2.17 -8.60 -21.73
CA ILE A 49 3.39 -8.44 -22.55
C ILE A 49 4.21 -9.74 -22.50
N ASN A 50 4.39 -10.32 -21.30
CA ASN A 50 4.98 -11.66 -21.12
C ASN A 50 4.37 -12.34 -19.87
N ASP A 51 4.81 -13.56 -19.53
CA ASP A 51 4.29 -14.29 -18.36
C ASP A 51 4.43 -13.53 -17.03
N ASN A 52 5.44 -12.68 -16.91
CA ASN A 52 5.77 -11.90 -15.73
C ASN A 52 5.59 -10.39 -15.95
N ALA A 53 5.11 -9.92 -17.10
CA ALA A 53 5.09 -8.51 -17.45
C ALA A 53 3.76 -8.13 -18.08
N TYR A 54 3.11 -7.15 -17.48
CA TYR A 54 1.76 -6.74 -17.81
C TYR A 54 1.74 -5.24 -18.01
N LYS A 55 0.93 -4.80 -18.98
CA LYS A 55 0.57 -3.41 -19.18
C LYS A 55 -0.68 -3.13 -18.36
N VAL A 56 -0.62 -2.10 -17.55
CA VAL A 56 -1.66 -1.72 -16.61
C VAL A 56 -2.19 -0.35 -16.95
N GLU A 57 -3.50 -0.15 -16.82
CA GLU A 57 -4.17 1.12 -16.94
C GLU A 57 -3.86 1.95 -15.69
N MET A 58 -3.03 2.97 -15.85
CA MET A 58 -2.69 3.89 -14.77
C MET A 58 -3.17 5.29 -15.10
N SER A 59 -3.58 6.03 -14.07
CA SER A 59 -3.89 7.45 -14.22
C SER A 59 -2.63 8.23 -14.60
N GLN A 60 -2.80 9.27 -15.41
CA GLN A 60 -1.71 10.13 -15.88
C GLN A 60 -0.92 10.79 -14.72
N TYR A 61 -1.57 10.96 -13.56
CA TYR A 61 -0.99 11.48 -12.32
C TYR A 61 0.03 10.54 -11.66
N PHE A 62 0.04 9.25 -12.02
CA PHE A 62 0.99 8.31 -11.44
C PHE A 62 2.43 8.57 -11.93
N GLY A 63 2.63 9.26 -13.06
CA GLY A 63 3.95 9.68 -13.53
C GLY A 63 4.97 8.53 -13.69
N GLY A 64 4.50 7.28 -13.70
CA GLY A 64 5.30 6.06 -13.80
C GLY A 64 5.05 5.32 -15.11
N SER A 65 5.85 4.29 -15.39
CA SER A 65 5.71 3.48 -16.61
C SER A 65 4.49 2.56 -16.57
N THR A 66 3.76 2.44 -17.67
CA THR A 66 2.56 1.56 -17.78
C THR A 66 2.87 0.07 -17.82
N SER A 67 4.14 -0.33 -17.84
CA SER A 67 4.58 -1.73 -17.84
C SER A 67 5.12 -2.14 -16.47
N PHE A 68 4.63 -3.25 -15.92
CA PHE A 68 5.01 -3.74 -14.59
C PHE A 68 5.47 -5.19 -14.62
N ASN A 69 6.43 -5.55 -13.76
CA ASN A 69 6.88 -6.92 -13.55
C ASN A 69 6.18 -7.55 -12.33
N VAL A 70 5.84 -8.84 -12.43
CA VAL A 70 5.20 -9.62 -11.37
C VAL A 70 6.06 -9.71 -10.10
N ILE A 71 7.37 -9.55 -10.21
CA ILE A 71 8.30 -9.56 -9.07
C ILE A 71 8.19 -8.28 -8.23
N ASP A 72 7.81 -7.17 -8.83
CA ASP A 72 7.62 -5.90 -8.12
C ASP A 72 6.30 -5.88 -7.33
N LEU A 73 5.53 -6.96 -7.41
CA LEU A 73 4.24 -7.12 -6.78
C LEU A 73 4.39 -7.80 -5.42
N THR A 74 3.99 -7.11 -4.37
CA THR A 74 3.80 -7.73 -3.05
C THR A 74 2.33 -8.07 -2.89
N TYR A 75 1.99 -9.35 -2.80
CA TYR A 75 0.65 -9.79 -2.42
C TYR A 75 0.38 -9.28 -0.99
N VAL A 76 -0.64 -8.44 -0.84
CA VAL A 76 -1.10 -8.01 0.47
C VAL A 76 -2.33 -8.86 0.76
N VAL A 77 -2.17 -9.79 1.69
CA VAL A 77 -3.32 -10.17 2.52
C VAL A 77 -3.58 -8.92 3.35
N GLU A 78 -4.77 -8.35 3.25
CA GLU A 78 -5.18 -7.16 4.01
C GLU A 78 -5.10 -7.42 5.52
N ASP A 79 -3.91 -7.26 6.10
CA ASP A 79 -3.79 -6.91 7.50
C ASP A 79 -3.84 -5.38 7.55
N LYS A 80 -4.95 -4.88 8.08
CA LYS A 80 -5.28 -3.46 8.29
C LYS A 80 -4.09 -2.75 8.97
N VAL A 81 -3.46 -1.79 8.28
CA VAL A 81 -2.40 -0.95 8.88
C VAL A 81 -3.03 0.37 9.28
N GLU A 82 -3.20 0.56 10.59
CA GLU A 82 -3.57 1.84 11.20
C GLU A 82 -2.40 2.83 11.10
N GLU A 83 -2.70 3.98 10.54
CA GLU A 83 -1.85 5.16 10.39
C GLU A 83 -1.77 5.91 11.74
N SER A 84 -0.57 6.24 12.22
CA SER A 84 -0.42 7.21 13.31
C SER A 84 0.92 7.96 13.29
N THR A 85 0.82 9.29 13.24
CA THR A 85 1.77 10.24 13.83
C THR A 85 1.04 11.01 14.94
N PRO A 86 1.71 11.63 15.93
CA PRO A 86 3.01 11.36 16.53
C PRO A 86 2.88 11.04 18.05
N ALA A 87 3.98 10.62 18.68
CA ALA A 87 4.16 10.49 20.13
C ALA A 87 3.38 9.37 20.85
N LEU A 88 3.63 8.13 20.45
CA LEU A 88 3.33 6.95 21.28
C LEU A 88 4.59 6.15 21.63
N GLU A 89 5.75 6.80 21.83
CA GLU A 89 6.89 6.13 22.44
C GLU A 89 6.49 5.65 23.84
N GLY A 90 6.39 4.33 24.00
CA GLY A 90 6.02 3.66 25.24
C GLY A 90 4.63 3.01 25.23
N PRO A 91 4.36 2.15 26.23
CA PRO A 91 3.13 1.36 26.31
C PRO A 91 1.88 2.24 26.50
N ILE A 92 0.84 1.94 25.73
CA ILE A 92 -0.46 2.61 25.82
C ILE A 92 -1.21 2.06 27.04
N THR A 93 -1.10 2.77 28.16
CA THR A 93 -1.84 2.45 29.39
C THR A 93 -3.19 3.16 29.41
N ARG A 94 -4.16 2.67 30.18
CA ARG A 94 -5.50 3.27 30.35
C ARG A 94 -5.46 4.77 30.72
N GLY A 95 -4.48 5.18 31.52
CA GLY A 95 -4.28 6.59 31.87
C GLY A 95 -3.78 7.43 30.70
N ARG A 96 -3.01 6.85 29.78
CA ARG A 96 -2.54 7.53 28.56
C ARG A 96 -3.69 7.77 27.59
N ILE A 97 -4.59 6.79 27.43
CA ILE A 97 -5.81 6.91 26.60
C ILE A 97 -6.69 8.05 27.10
N LYS A 98 -6.93 8.14 28.42
CA LYS A 98 -7.73 9.24 29.00
C LYS A 98 -7.16 10.62 28.68
N ARG A 99 -5.84 10.79 28.82
CA ARG A 99 -5.15 12.07 28.51
C ARG A 99 -5.28 12.46 27.04
N ILE A 100 -5.11 11.50 26.13
CA ILE A 100 -5.25 11.74 24.68
C ILE A 100 -6.69 12.15 24.34
N HIS A 101 -7.68 11.46 24.89
CA HIS A 101 -9.09 11.80 24.64
C HIS A 101 -9.41 13.22 25.10
N GLU A 102 -8.90 13.63 26.27
CA GLU A 102 -9.13 14.96 26.82
C GLU A 102 -8.38 16.06 26.05
N GLU A 103 -7.14 15.80 25.61
CA GLU A 103 -6.38 16.72 24.75
C GLU A 103 -7.09 16.96 23.41
N VAL A 104 -7.64 15.90 22.80
CA VAL A 104 -8.42 16.00 21.56
C VAL A 104 -9.66 16.88 21.75
N LEU A 105 -10.38 16.71 22.87
CA LEU A 105 -11.55 17.54 23.19
C LEU A 105 -11.17 19.02 23.38
N GLN A 106 -10.05 19.31 24.03
CA GLN A 106 -9.56 20.69 24.21
C GLN A 106 -9.18 21.35 22.88
N ARG A 107 -8.47 20.63 22.00
CA ARG A 107 -8.10 21.12 20.67
C ARG A 107 -9.32 21.44 19.81
N LEU A 108 -10.35 20.60 19.86
CA LEU A 108 -11.62 20.85 19.15
C LEU A 108 -12.31 22.12 19.67
N ALA A 109 -12.38 22.31 21.00
CA ALA A 109 -12.99 23.50 21.59
C ALA A 109 -12.24 24.80 21.21
N LEU A 110 -10.91 24.75 21.13
CA LEU A 110 -10.09 25.88 20.70
C LEU A 110 -10.35 26.24 19.23
N LEU A 111 -10.42 25.24 18.34
CA LEU A 111 -10.71 25.44 16.93
C LEU A 111 -12.07 26.13 16.72
N HIS A 112 -13.11 25.66 17.41
CA HIS A 112 -14.43 26.28 17.35
C HIS A 112 -14.45 27.75 17.83
N SER A 113 -13.51 28.14 18.69
CA SER A 113 -13.40 29.54 19.15
C SER A 113 -12.69 30.44 18.14
N GLN A 114 -11.80 29.90 17.31
CA GLN A 114 -11.05 30.65 16.29
C GLN A 114 -11.88 30.95 15.03
N GLU A 115 -12.85 30.10 14.71
CA GLU A 115 -13.74 30.29 13.55
C GLU A 115 -14.73 31.46 13.76
N MET A 116 -15.01 31.84 15.00
CA MET A 116 -15.97 32.91 15.35
C MET A 116 -15.39 34.33 15.34
N THR A 117 -14.07 34.50 15.09
CA THR A 117 -13.38 35.80 15.25
C THR A 117 -12.94 36.46 13.94
N HIS A 118 -13.40 35.98 12.78
CA HIS A 118 -13.03 36.52 11.46
C HIS A 118 -14.19 36.95 10.55
N GLU A 119 -15.42 37.03 11.07
CA GLU A 119 -16.54 37.66 10.36
C GLU A 119 -16.94 38.98 11.04
N GLU A 120 -16.22 40.06 10.73
CA GLU A 120 -16.72 41.45 10.84
C GLU A 120 -16.58 42.15 9.48
#